data_AF-A0A7J4QQ16-F1
#
_entry.id   AF-A0A7J4QQ16-F1
#
_cell.length_a   1.000
_cell.length_b   1.000
_cell.length_c   1.000
_cell.angle_alpha   90.00
_cell.angle_beta   90.00
_cell.angle_gamma   90.00
#
_symmetry.space_group_name_H-M   'P 1'
#
loop_
_entity.id
_entity.type
_entity.pdbx_description
1 polymer ?
#
loop_
_entity_poly.entity_id
_entity_poly.type
_entity_poly.pdbx_seq_one_letter_code
_entity_poly.pdbx_strand_id
1 'polypeptide(L)'
;MDEKAVIVNYLRKCNTYAEASIQRKEERGELDEISAWKSYIAFNDHAIEELGNGKLDAWFTPAPTQTMSEAYRMEVDEIDHPVRAGWLSGLLSPRPLIVASTQDSEGNLNLAPYTSVMAVSTGPPLLIASFSCNRNGVYRDTLHNLRSTKRAILHLMPANLAMVKAVDETAAPLPANESEWNMAGFTHHDADPLLINEAVAAIEVEYLED
;
A
#
# COMPACT_ATOMS: atom_id res chain seq x y z
N MET A 1 -11.35 -16.40 23.57
CA MET A 1 -11.80 -17.61 22.85
C MET A 1 -10.54 -18.36 22.46
N ASP A 2 -10.47 -19.67 22.63
CA ASP A 2 -9.29 -20.44 22.22
C ASP A 2 -9.31 -20.59 20.69
N GLU A 3 -8.59 -19.72 19.99
CA GLU A 3 -8.54 -19.67 18.52
C GLU A 3 -8.03 -20.99 17.91
N LYS A 4 -7.06 -21.64 18.56
CA LYS A 4 -6.54 -22.93 18.12
C LYS A 4 -7.62 -24.01 18.23
N ALA A 5 -8.33 -24.06 19.35
CA ALA A 5 -9.43 -25.02 19.52
C ALA A 5 -10.55 -24.83 18.49
N VAL A 6 -10.85 -23.59 18.09
CA VAL A 6 -11.84 -23.29 17.03
C VAL A 6 -11.38 -23.85 15.68
N ILE A 7 -10.12 -23.63 15.30
CA ILE A 7 -9.57 -24.12 14.03
C ILE A 7 -9.48 -25.64 14.02
N VAL A 8 -9.00 -26.26 15.10
CA VAL A 8 -8.97 -27.73 15.22
C VAL A 8 -10.37 -28.33 15.08
N ASN A 9 -11.38 -27.72 15.70
CA ASN A 9 -12.78 -28.17 15.56
C ASN A 9 -13.28 -28.03 14.11
N TYR A 10 -12.97 -26.92 13.44
CA TYR A 10 -13.30 -26.73 12.03
C TYR A 10 -12.67 -27.80 11.14
N LEU A 11 -11.35 -28.04 11.26
CA LEU A 11 -10.63 -29.06 10.49
C LEU A 11 -11.18 -30.48 10.72
N ARG A 12 -11.53 -30.82 11.96
CA ARG A 12 -12.17 -32.12 12.27
C ARG A 12 -13.51 -32.26 11.57
N LYS A 13 -14.34 -31.21 11.54
CA LYS A 13 -15.62 -31.23 10.81
C LYS A 13 -15.41 -31.38 9.30
N CYS A 14 -14.38 -30.75 8.74
CA CYS A 14 -14.00 -30.95 7.34
C CYS A 14 -13.62 -32.41 7.05
N ASN A 15 -12.86 -33.06 7.94
CA ASN A 15 -12.50 -34.47 7.80
C ASN A 15 -13.73 -35.38 7.88
N THR A 16 -14.62 -35.18 8.86
CA THR A 16 -15.88 -35.94 8.96
C THR A 16 -16.72 -35.81 7.69
N TYR A 17 -16.81 -34.60 7.11
CA TYR A 17 -17.52 -34.38 5.86
C TYR A 17 -16.85 -35.11 4.68
N ALA A 18 -15.52 -35.05 4.59
CA ALA A 18 -14.73 -35.70 3.55
C ALA A 18 -14.88 -37.23 3.61
N GLU A 19 -14.83 -37.83 4.80
CA GLU A 19 -15.07 -39.27 5.01
C GLU A 19 -16.46 -39.70 4.52
N ALA A 20 -17.50 -38.96 4.91
CA ALA A 20 -18.86 -39.22 4.44
C ALA A 20 -19.00 -39.03 2.92
N SER A 21 -18.21 -38.12 2.32
CA SER A 21 -18.17 -37.89 0.88
C SER A 21 -17.52 -39.07 0.13
N ILE A 22 -16.41 -39.59 0.66
CA ILE A 22 -15.75 -40.80 0.15
C ILE A 22 -16.74 -41.96 0.17
N GLN A 23 -17.42 -42.21 1.30
CA GLN A 23 -18.38 -43.30 1.41
C GLN A 23 -19.47 -43.24 0.32
N ARG A 24 -20.09 -42.06 0.13
CA ARG A 24 -21.11 -41.87 -0.93
C ARG A 24 -20.55 -42.11 -2.33
N LYS A 25 -19.29 -41.75 -2.58
CA LYS A 25 -18.64 -41.96 -3.88
C LYS A 25 -18.32 -43.43 -4.12
N GLU A 26 -17.86 -44.14 -3.09
CA GLU A 26 -17.66 -45.59 -3.14
C GLU A 26 -18.96 -46.33 -3.44
N GLU A 27 -20.06 -45.94 -2.78
CA GLU A 27 -21.41 -46.48 -3.04
C GLU A 27 -21.89 -46.23 -4.47
N ARG A 28 -21.47 -45.13 -5.11
CA ARG A 28 -21.81 -44.78 -6.50
C ARG A 28 -20.81 -45.31 -7.54
N GLY A 29 -19.71 -45.94 -7.13
CA GLY A 29 -18.64 -46.39 -8.02
C GLY A 29 -17.80 -45.25 -8.63
N GLU A 30 -17.86 -44.04 -8.06
CA GLU A 30 -17.15 -42.84 -8.52
C GLU A 30 -15.76 -42.73 -7.87
N LEU A 31 -14.81 -43.58 -8.29
CA LEU A 31 -13.54 -43.76 -7.58
C LEU A 31 -12.47 -42.69 -7.88
N ASP A 32 -12.58 -41.97 -9.00
CA ASP A 32 -11.51 -41.11 -9.53
C ASP A 32 -11.07 -40.00 -8.57
N GLU A 33 -11.98 -39.48 -7.73
CA GLU A 33 -11.70 -38.38 -6.81
C GLU A 33 -11.33 -38.82 -5.38
N ILE A 34 -11.49 -40.12 -5.06
CA ILE A 34 -11.29 -40.61 -3.68
C ILE A 34 -9.86 -40.37 -3.19
N SER A 35 -8.88 -40.51 -4.08
CA SER A 35 -7.47 -40.27 -3.76
C SER A 35 -7.23 -38.81 -3.32
N ALA A 36 -7.86 -37.84 -3.99
CA ALA A 36 -7.78 -36.43 -3.62
C ALA A 36 -8.43 -36.16 -2.26
N TRP A 37 -9.60 -36.76 -1.99
CA TRP A 37 -10.27 -36.64 -0.69
C TRP A 37 -9.45 -37.25 0.46
N LYS A 38 -8.77 -38.38 0.24
CA LYS A 38 -7.86 -38.98 1.22
C LYS A 38 -6.65 -38.09 1.49
N SER A 39 -6.06 -37.49 0.46
CA SER A 39 -4.98 -36.52 0.61
C SER A 39 -5.43 -35.29 1.40
N TYR A 40 -6.63 -34.78 1.13
CA TYR A 40 -7.22 -33.65 1.86
C TYR A 40 -7.34 -33.93 3.36
N ILE A 41 -7.86 -35.10 3.73
CA ILE A 41 -7.95 -35.55 5.14
C ILE A 41 -6.54 -35.62 5.76
N ALA A 42 -5.58 -36.23 5.07
CA ALA A 42 -4.22 -36.37 5.57
C ALA A 42 -3.52 -35.02 5.83
N PHE A 43 -3.72 -34.04 4.95
CA PHE A 43 -3.20 -32.67 5.16
C PHE A 43 -3.87 -31.99 6.36
N ASN A 44 -5.18 -32.12 6.53
CA ASN A 44 -5.89 -31.57 7.67
C ASN A 44 -5.45 -32.23 8.99
N ASP A 45 -5.28 -33.55 9.01
CA ASP A 45 -4.79 -34.26 10.19
C ASP A 45 -3.38 -33.81 10.56
N HIS A 46 -2.51 -33.62 9.57
CA HIS A 46 -1.18 -33.06 9.81
C HIS A 46 -1.26 -31.64 10.39
N ALA A 47 -2.11 -30.77 9.85
CA ALA A 47 -2.32 -29.43 10.39
C ALA A 47 -2.88 -29.46 11.84
N ILE A 48 -3.77 -30.39 12.16
CA ILE A 48 -4.28 -30.60 13.52
C ILE A 48 -3.14 -31.01 14.47
N GLU A 49 -2.24 -31.88 14.01
CA GLU A 49 -1.06 -32.29 14.78
C GLU A 49 -0.11 -31.11 15.06
N GLU A 50 0.20 -30.30 14.04
CA GLU A 50 1.05 -29.11 14.18
C GLU A 50 0.44 -28.03 15.09
N LEU A 51 -0.90 -27.91 15.11
CA LEU A 51 -1.61 -27.07 16.07
C LEU A 51 -1.54 -27.64 17.49
N GLY A 52 -1.64 -28.96 17.64
CA GLY A 52 -1.67 -29.64 18.94
C GLY A 52 -0.31 -29.77 19.62
N ASN A 53 0.78 -29.88 18.84
CA ASN A 53 2.14 -30.01 19.35
C ASN A 53 2.87 -28.65 19.54
N GLY A 54 2.19 -27.56 19.20
CA GLY A 54 2.69 -26.20 19.40
C GLY A 54 3.53 -25.62 18.25
N LYS A 55 3.73 -26.36 17.15
CA LYS A 55 4.54 -25.91 16.01
C LYS A 55 4.00 -24.62 15.38
N LEU A 56 2.69 -24.40 15.43
CA LEU A 56 2.03 -23.21 14.87
C LEU A 56 1.69 -22.13 15.91
N ASP A 57 2.22 -22.24 17.13
CA ASP A 57 1.89 -21.31 18.22
C ASP A 57 2.16 -19.84 17.89
N ALA A 58 3.23 -19.58 17.14
CA ALA A 58 3.62 -18.24 16.69
C ALA A 58 2.56 -17.55 15.83
N TRP A 59 1.64 -18.29 15.19
CA TRP A 59 0.56 -17.71 14.38
C TRP A 59 -0.55 -17.11 15.24
N PHE A 60 -0.61 -17.49 16.51
CA PHE A 60 -1.63 -17.07 17.49
C PHE A 60 -1.03 -16.20 18.59
N THR A 61 0.28 -15.97 18.58
CA THR A 61 0.91 -15.02 19.48
C THR A 61 0.53 -13.63 18.99
N PRO A 62 -0.27 -12.85 19.74
CA PRO A 62 -0.53 -11.47 19.37
C PRO A 62 0.81 -10.73 19.28
N ALA A 63 0.89 -9.73 18.40
CA ALA A 63 2.04 -8.84 18.36
C ALA A 63 2.37 -8.38 19.79
N PRO A 64 3.65 -8.38 20.19
CA PRO A 64 4.03 -8.15 21.58
C PRO A 64 3.37 -6.88 22.13
N THR A 65 2.63 -7.04 23.23
CA THR A 65 2.00 -5.95 23.99
C THR A 65 2.95 -5.35 25.03
N GLN A 66 4.18 -5.88 25.14
CA GLN A 66 5.23 -5.29 25.97
C GLN A 66 5.90 -4.12 25.24
N THR A 67 5.57 -2.96 25.79
CA THR A 67 5.95 -1.60 25.43
C THR A 67 7.28 -1.21 26.06
N MET A 68 8.10 -0.44 25.35
CA MET A 68 9.18 0.47 25.82
C MET A 68 10.08 0.03 27.00
N SER A 69 10.09 -1.24 27.41
CA SER A 69 10.85 -1.77 28.56
C SER A 69 12.35 -1.78 28.29
N GLU A 70 12.72 -1.88 27.02
CA GLU A 70 14.08 -1.73 26.50
C GLU A 70 14.18 -0.49 25.60
N ALA A 71 13.48 0.59 25.96
CA ALA A 71 13.54 1.82 25.18
C ALA A 71 14.97 2.36 25.11
N TYR A 72 15.44 2.60 23.89
CA TYR A 72 16.70 3.26 23.61
C TYR A 72 16.42 4.63 23.00
N ARG A 73 17.13 5.65 23.49
CA ARG A 73 17.07 7.00 22.94
C ARG A 73 18.22 7.18 21.95
N MET A 74 17.88 7.70 20.78
CA MET A 74 18.84 8.04 19.72
C MET A 74 18.79 9.55 19.49
N GLU A 75 19.94 10.20 19.46
CA GLU A 75 20.03 11.60 19.03
C GLU A 75 20.01 11.64 17.50
N VAL A 76 18.87 12.06 16.95
CA VAL A 76 18.60 12.00 15.50
C VAL A 76 19.61 12.82 14.69
N ASP A 77 20.13 13.91 15.27
CA ASP A 77 21.13 14.78 14.64
C ASP A 77 22.51 14.12 14.53
N GLU A 78 22.80 13.09 15.33
CA GLU A 78 24.07 12.34 15.29
C GLU A 78 24.06 11.21 14.24
N ILE A 79 22.89 10.92 13.65
CA ILE A 79 22.72 9.88 12.64
C ILE A 79 23.09 10.45 11.26
N ASP A 80 23.83 9.72 10.44
CA ASP A 80 24.10 10.15 9.05
C ASP A 80 22.80 10.26 8.24
N HIS A 81 22.74 11.23 7.32
CA HIS A 81 21.51 11.59 6.60
C HIS A 81 20.80 10.40 5.92
N PRO A 82 21.47 9.51 5.16
CA PRO A 82 20.81 8.37 4.51
C PRO A 82 20.18 7.41 5.53
N VAL A 83 20.86 7.14 6.64
CA VAL A 83 20.37 6.26 7.71
C VAL A 83 19.17 6.92 8.41
N ARG A 84 19.28 8.21 8.75
CA ARG A 84 18.19 8.98 9.37
C ARG A 84 16.95 9.01 8.48
N ALA A 85 17.12 9.28 7.18
CA ALA A 85 16.02 9.35 6.23
C ALA A 85 15.30 7.99 6.10
N GLY A 86 16.05 6.89 5.99
CA GLY A 86 15.50 5.54 5.97
C GLY A 86 14.76 5.18 7.25
N TRP A 87 15.34 5.52 8.41
CA TRP A 87 14.77 5.24 9.72
C TRP A 87 13.44 6.00 9.94
N LEU A 88 13.41 7.31 9.70
CA LEU A 88 12.20 8.13 9.84
C LEU A 88 11.09 7.68 8.86
N SER A 89 11.46 7.41 7.60
CA SER A 89 10.52 6.91 6.61
C SER A 89 9.94 5.54 6.98
N GLY A 90 10.76 4.66 7.55
CA GLY A 90 10.35 3.33 7.99
C GLY A 90 9.39 3.38 9.17
N LEU A 91 9.69 4.20 10.19
CA LEU A 91 8.85 4.33 11.39
C LEU A 91 7.46 4.93 11.10
N LEU A 92 7.38 5.84 10.13
CA LEU A 92 6.12 6.50 9.76
C LEU A 92 5.35 5.77 8.66
N SER A 93 5.78 4.57 8.26
CA SER A 93 5.08 3.76 7.27
C SER A 93 3.95 2.91 7.88
N PRO A 94 2.89 2.57 7.11
CA PRO A 94 2.65 2.97 5.73
C PRO A 94 2.22 4.43 5.62
N ARG A 95 2.66 5.10 4.54
CA ARG A 95 2.24 6.46 4.20
C ARG A 95 1.33 6.44 2.99
N PRO A 96 0.28 7.29 2.94
CA PRO A 96 -0.49 7.45 1.72
C PRO A 96 0.44 7.94 0.61
N LEU A 97 0.26 7.40 -0.60
CA LEU A 97 0.90 7.90 -1.81
C LEU A 97 -0.16 8.57 -2.67
N ILE A 98 0.13 9.79 -3.12
CA ILE A 98 -0.67 10.48 -4.13
C ILE A 98 0.21 10.86 -5.31
N VAL A 99 -0.38 10.93 -6.49
CA VAL A 99 0.25 11.55 -7.67
C VAL A 99 -0.36 12.94 -7.85
N ALA A 100 0.45 13.98 -7.66
CA ALA A 100 0.02 15.35 -7.87
C ALA A 100 0.19 15.72 -9.35
N SER A 101 -0.89 16.18 -9.95
CA SER A 101 -0.92 16.74 -11.29
C SER A 101 -1.05 18.26 -11.21
N THR A 102 -0.14 18.97 -11.88
CA THR A 102 -0.05 20.43 -11.85
C THR A 102 0.21 21.01 -13.22
N GLN A 103 -0.01 22.32 -13.36
CA GLN A 103 0.28 23.09 -14.56
C GLN A 103 1.02 24.37 -14.21
N ASP A 104 2.00 24.76 -15.03
CA ASP A 104 2.69 26.04 -14.93
C ASP A 104 1.90 27.19 -15.61
N SER A 105 2.46 28.40 -15.63
CA SER A 105 1.80 29.55 -16.27
C SER A 105 1.79 29.52 -17.81
N GLU A 106 2.63 28.67 -18.41
CA GLU A 106 2.73 28.51 -19.88
C GLU A 106 1.83 27.37 -20.39
N GLY A 107 1.24 26.60 -19.47
CA GLY A 107 0.34 25.50 -19.76
C GLY A 107 1.01 24.13 -19.75
N ASN A 108 2.30 24.03 -19.40
CA ASN A 108 3.02 22.77 -19.32
C ASN A 108 2.53 21.97 -18.10
N LEU A 109 2.27 20.68 -18.30
CA LEU A 109 1.73 19.79 -17.27
C LEU A 109 2.86 19.01 -16.59
N ASN A 110 2.76 18.76 -15.29
CA ASN A 110 3.70 17.92 -14.54
C ASN A 110 2.97 16.89 -13.68
N LEU A 111 3.61 15.74 -13.47
CA LEU A 111 3.21 14.77 -12.48
C LEU A 111 4.34 14.55 -11.47
N ALA A 112 4.00 14.40 -10.20
CA ALA A 112 4.99 13.96 -9.22
C ALA A 112 4.33 13.14 -8.09
N PRO A 113 4.98 12.07 -7.62
CA PRO A 113 4.47 11.27 -6.52
C PRO A 113 4.88 11.87 -5.18
N TYR A 114 3.93 11.93 -4.25
CA TYR A 114 4.14 12.41 -2.88
C TYR A 114 3.66 11.38 -1.87
N THR A 115 4.52 11.09 -0.90
CA THR A 115 4.21 10.24 0.27
C THR A 115 4.07 11.04 1.56
N SER A 116 4.19 12.37 1.46
CA SER A 116 4.15 13.30 2.60
C SER A 116 2.92 14.18 2.49
N VAL A 117 1.73 13.58 2.41
CA VAL A 117 0.44 14.27 2.32
C VAL A 117 -0.48 13.80 3.44
N MET A 118 -1.15 14.74 4.12
CA MET A 118 -2.03 14.45 5.23
C MET A 118 -3.19 15.46 5.29
N ALA A 119 -4.39 14.99 5.66
CA ALA A 119 -5.49 15.87 6.04
C ALA A 119 -5.29 16.42 7.46
N VAL A 120 -5.33 17.75 7.60
CA VAL A 120 -5.06 18.44 8.87
C VAL A 120 -6.31 19.08 9.48
N SER A 121 -7.35 19.31 8.67
CA SER A 121 -8.64 19.82 9.15
C SER A 121 -9.77 19.34 8.24
N THR A 122 -10.94 19.07 8.82
CA THR A 122 -12.17 18.76 8.09
C THR A 122 -13.13 19.96 7.99
N GLY A 123 -12.81 21.07 8.67
CA GLY A 123 -13.58 22.31 8.64
C GLY A 123 -12.73 23.52 9.02
N PRO A 124 -12.15 24.26 8.05
CA PRO A 124 -12.18 24.02 6.60
C PRO A 124 -11.43 22.75 6.19
N PRO A 125 -11.74 22.13 5.03
CA PRO A 125 -11.04 20.93 4.56
C PRO A 125 -9.62 21.28 4.09
N LEU A 126 -8.62 21.01 4.93
CA LEU A 126 -7.23 21.37 4.68
C LEU A 126 -6.35 20.12 4.59
N LEU A 127 -5.42 20.17 3.64
CA LEU A 127 -4.35 19.20 3.46
C LEU A 127 -3.00 19.91 3.64
N ILE A 128 -2.00 19.18 4.14
CA ILE A 128 -0.61 19.60 4.10
C ILE A 128 0.20 18.63 3.24
N ALA A 129 1.15 19.16 2.47
CA ALA A 129 2.10 18.39 1.70
C ALA A 129 3.53 18.95 1.87
N SER A 130 4.53 18.08 1.90
CA SER A 130 5.94 18.52 1.92
C SER A 130 6.51 18.58 0.51
N PHE A 131 7.00 19.76 0.12
CA PHE A 131 7.66 20.00 -1.16
C PHE A 131 9.16 20.21 -0.96
N SER A 132 9.91 19.12 -0.98
CA SER A 132 11.37 19.12 -0.77
C SER A 132 12.11 19.96 -1.82
N CYS A 133 13.21 20.60 -1.41
CA CYS A 133 14.22 21.11 -2.34
C CYS A 133 15.33 20.07 -2.57
N ASN A 134 16.00 20.14 -3.71
CA ASN A 134 17.22 19.38 -3.95
C ASN A 134 18.43 19.98 -3.20
N ARG A 135 19.61 19.37 -3.34
CA ARG A 135 20.85 19.82 -2.68
C ARG A 135 21.30 21.23 -3.08
N ASN A 136 20.82 21.73 -4.22
CA ASN A 136 21.12 23.06 -4.74
C ASN A 136 20.07 24.10 -4.30
N GLY A 137 19.12 23.72 -3.42
CA GLY A 137 18.05 24.60 -2.96
C GLY A 137 16.93 24.82 -3.98
N VAL A 138 16.91 24.05 -5.07
CA VAL A 138 15.86 24.16 -6.09
C VAL A 138 14.66 23.33 -5.65
N TYR A 139 13.49 23.96 -5.56
CA TYR A 139 12.23 23.31 -5.26
C TYR A 139 11.75 22.47 -6.44
N ARG A 140 10.88 21.49 -6.16
CA ARG A 140 10.17 20.73 -7.20
C ARG A 140 9.27 21.63 -8.04
N ASP A 141 9.12 21.31 -9.32
CA ASP A 141 8.26 22.05 -10.25
C ASP A 141 6.81 22.09 -9.78
N THR A 142 6.32 21.05 -9.10
CA THR A 142 5.00 21.07 -8.45
C THR A 142 4.80 22.29 -7.55
N LEU A 143 5.79 22.69 -6.73
CA LEU A 143 5.64 23.87 -5.87
C LEU A 143 5.71 25.17 -6.67
N HIS A 144 6.54 25.21 -7.72
CA HIS A 144 6.57 26.35 -8.63
C HIS A 144 5.20 26.56 -9.29
N ASN A 145 4.61 25.49 -9.81
CA ASN A 145 3.30 25.45 -10.43
C ASN A 145 2.20 25.86 -9.44
N LEU A 146 2.20 25.30 -8.23
CA LEU A 146 1.26 25.67 -7.18
C LEU A 146 1.37 27.16 -6.79
N ARG A 147 2.58 27.72 -6.75
CA ARG A 147 2.76 29.14 -6.45
C ARG A 147 2.22 30.05 -7.56
N SER A 148 2.30 29.63 -8.82
CA SER A 148 1.87 30.43 -9.98
C SER A 148 0.38 30.25 -10.31
N THR A 149 -0.13 29.01 -10.34
CA THR A 149 -1.49 28.68 -10.79
C THR A 149 -2.45 28.34 -9.66
N LYS A 150 -1.93 28.14 -8.43
CA LYS A 150 -2.69 27.82 -7.22
C LYS A 150 -3.50 26.53 -7.28
N ARG A 151 -3.33 25.69 -8.30
CA ARG A 151 -4.21 24.55 -8.56
C ARG A 151 -3.44 23.25 -8.72
N ALA A 152 -3.97 22.17 -8.15
CA ALA A 152 -3.52 20.81 -8.43
C ALA A 152 -4.68 19.81 -8.36
N ILE A 153 -4.47 18.63 -8.95
CA ILE A 153 -5.31 17.46 -8.72
C ILE A 153 -4.45 16.36 -8.11
N LEU A 154 -4.84 15.86 -6.93
CA LEU A 154 -4.17 14.79 -6.21
C LEU A 154 -4.86 13.46 -6.49
N HIS A 155 -4.13 12.50 -7.05
CA HIS A 155 -4.69 11.22 -7.51
C HIS A 155 -4.33 10.08 -6.58
N LEU A 156 -5.32 9.26 -6.24
CA LEU A 156 -5.14 7.98 -5.59
C LEU A 156 -5.09 6.89 -6.68
N MET A 157 -3.93 6.26 -6.83
CA MET A 157 -3.71 5.26 -7.87
C MET A 157 -4.08 3.86 -7.41
N PRO A 158 -4.54 2.97 -8.32
CA PRO A 158 -4.85 1.59 -7.98
C PRO A 158 -3.61 0.84 -7.45
N ALA A 159 -3.81 -0.01 -6.43
CA ALA A 159 -2.74 -0.80 -5.83
C ALA A 159 -2.43 -2.07 -6.66
N ASN A 160 -1.88 -1.90 -7.87
CA ASN A 160 -1.43 -3.00 -8.72
C ASN A 160 -0.02 -2.74 -9.29
N LEU A 161 0.65 -3.80 -9.75
CA LEU A 161 2.06 -3.73 -10.19
C LEU A 161 2.29 -2.80 -11.39
N ALA A 162 1.32 -2.69 -12.30
CA ALA A 162 1.43 -1.79 -13.44
C ALA A 162 1.42 -0.32 -12.98
N MET A 163 0.52 0.01 -12.05
CA MET A 163 0.43 1.35 -11.46
C MET A 163 1.64 1.69 -10.59
N VAL A 164 2.20 0.72 -9.86
CA VAL A 164 3.45 0.93 -9.11
C VAL A 164 4.57 1.39 -10.03
N LYS A 165 4.73 0.74 -11.21
CA LYS A 165 5.74 1.14 -12.19
C LYS A 165 5.46 2.52 -12.78
N ALA A 166 4.22 2.77 -13.21
CA ALA A 166 3.83 4.06 -13.80
C ALA A 166 4.02 5.23 -12.82
N VAL A 167 3.69 5.04 -11.55
CA VAL A 167 3.94 6.02 -10.49
C VAL A 167 5.44 6.24 -10.27
N ASP A 168 6.25 5.19 -10.28
CA ASP A 168 7.71 5.30 -10.13
C ASP A 168 8.34 6.13 -11.26
N GLU A 169 7.85 5.98 -12.50
CA GLU A 169 8.31 6.79 -13.65
C GLU A 169 8.05 8.30 -13.42
N THR A 170 6.97 8.68 -12.72
CA THR A 170 6.71 10.10 -12.37
C THR A 170 7.69 10.68 -11.33
N ALA A 171 8.53 9.85 -10.70
CA ALA A 171 9.58 10.32 -9.79
C ALA A 171 10.91 10.64 -10.50
N ALA A 172 11.00 10.37 -11.81
CA ALA A 172 12.23 10.57 -12.58
C ALA A 172 12.65 12.06 -12.56
N PRO A 173 13.96 12.36 -12.39
CA PRO A 173 14.46 13.73 -12.41
C PRO A 173 14.47 14.24 -13.86
N LEU A 174 13.42 14.95 -14.26
CA LEU A 174 13.31 15.57 -15.57
C LEU A 174 13.71 17.06 -15.55
N PRO A 175 14.15 17.61 -16.68
CA PRO A 175 14.20 19.06 -16.89
C PRO A 175 12.80 19.67 -16.80
N ALA A 176 12.70 20.93 -16.34
CA ALA A 176 11.40 21.61 -16.15
C ALA A 176 10.55 21.76 -17.42
N ASN A 177 11.18 21.68 -18.61
CA ASN A 177 10.50 21.74 -19.90
C ASN A 177 10.08 20.35 -20.44
N GLU A 178 10.29 19.29 -19.68
CA GLU A 178 9.84 17.93 -19.97
C GLU A 178 8.75 17.51 -18.97
N SER A 179 7.78 16.76 -19.45
CA SER A 179 6.63 16.35 -18.65
C SER A 179 6.67 14.85 -18.37
N GLU A 180 6.46 14.48 -17.11
CA GLU A 180 6.34 13.09 -16.66
C GLU A 180 5.13 12.37 -17.30
N TRP A 181 4.13 13.12 -17.75
CA TRP A 181 2.99 12.58 -18.53
C TRP A 181 3.46 11.78 -19.75
N ASN A 182 4.58 12.17 -20.36
CA ASN A 182 5.13 11.50 -21.54
C ASN A 182 5.78 10.14 -21.24
N MET A 183 6.09 9.86 -19.97
CA MET A 183 6.81 8.65 -19.55
C MET A 183 5.92 7.68 -18.75
N ALA A 184 5.01 8.22 -17.94
CA ALA A 184 4.22 7.41 -17.00
C ALA A 184 3.15 6.55 -17.69
N GLY A 185 2.79 6.85 -18.95
CA GLY A 185 1.78 6.10 -19.70
C GLY A 185 0.35 6.31 -19.20
N PHE A 186 0.11 7.36 -18.40
CA PHE A 186 -1.23 7.77 -17.97
C PHE A 186 -1.97 8.48 -19.09
N THR A 187 -3.31 8.44 -19.04
CA THR A 187 -4.16 9.10 -20.02
C THR A 187 -4.93 10.24 -19.38
N HIS A 188 -5.04 11.35 -20.12
CA HIS A 188 -5.83 12.52 -19.71
C HIS A 188 -7.32 12.21 -19.78
N HIS A 189 -8.08 12.65 -18.80
CA HIS A 189 -9.53 12.58 -18.79
C HIS A 189 -10.13 13.75 -19.59
N ASP A 190 -11.18 13.50 -20.38
CA ASP A 190 -11.78 14.52 -21.27
C ASP A 190 -12.31 15.76 -20.53
N ALA A 191 -12.73 15.58 -19.28
CA ALA A 191 -13.24 16.67 -18.43
C ALA A 191 -12.16 17.65 -17.96
N ASP A 192 -10.92 17.19 -17.78
CA ASP A 192 -9.81 18.02 -17.31
C ASP A 192 -8.46 17.39 -17.70
N PRO A 193 -7.56 18.12 -18.38
CA PRO A 193 -6.26 17.59 -18.76
C PRO A 193 -5.35 17.26 -17.56
N LEU A 194 -5.60 17.79 -16.36
CA LEU A 194 -4.84 17.39 -15.17
C LEU A 194 -5.34 16.07 -14.57
N LEU A 195 -6.53 15.60 -14.94
CA LEU A 195 -7.15 14.42 -14.35
C LEU A 195 -6.65 13.13 -15.03
N ILE A 196 -6.14 12.19 -14.24
CA ILE A 196 -5.65 10.87 -14.69
C ILE A 196 -6.82 9.88 -14.77
N ASN A 197 -7.07 9.29 -15.93
CA ASN A 197 -8.16 8.31 -16.11
C ASN A 197 -7.98 7.04 -15.25
N GLU A 198 -6.74 6.61 -15.05
CA GLU A 198 -6.42 5.39 -14.32
C GLU A 198 -6.57 5.54 -12.80
N ALA A 199 -6.82 6.75 -12.28
CA ALA A 199 -6.97 7.00 -10.85
C ALA A 199 -8.28 6.42 -10.29
N VAL A 200 -8.23 5.90 -9.05
CA VAL A 200 -9.43 5.41 -8.33
C VAL A 200 -10.24 6.57 -7.78
N ALA A 201 -9.54 7.63 -7.37
CA ALA A 201 -10.13 8.86 -6.87
C ALA A 201 -9.18 10.02 -7.13
N ALA A 202 -9.74 11.22 -7.22
CA ALA A 202 -9.00 12.46 -7.40
C ALA A 202 -9.56 13.54 -6.48
N ILE A 203 -8.69 14.43 -6.01
CA ILE A 203 -9.04 15.57 -5.17
C ILE A 203 -8.46 16.82 -5.83
N GLU A 204 -9.33 17.70 -6.31
CA GLU A 204 -8.91 19.03 -6.74
C GLU A 204 -8.63 19.90 -5.51
N VAL A 205 -7.49 20.60 -5.53
CA VAL A 205 -7.02 21.41 -4.40
C VAL A 205 -6.57 22.79 -4.87
N GLU A 206 -6.75 23.76 -3.98
CA GLU A 206 -6.21 25.11 -4.12
C GLU A 206 -5.05 25.32 -3.14
N TYR A 207 -3.95 25.88 -3.63
CA TYR A 207 -2.79 26.23 -2.82
C TYR A 207 -3.07 27.48 -2.00
N LEU A 208 -2.92 27.37 -0.68
CA LEU A 208 -3.09 28.49 0.24
C LEU A 208 -1.76 29.19 0.51
N GLU A 209 -0.80 28.49 1.12
CA GLU A 209 0.49 29.03 1.55
C GLU A 209 1.55 27.94 1.77
N ASP A 210 2.81 28.36 1.89
CA ASP A 210 4.01 27.58 2.26
C ASP A 210 4.59 28.00 3.61
#